data_AF-A0A920U8B1-F1
#
_entry.id   AF-A0A920U8B1-F1
#
_cell.length_a   1.000
_cell.length_b   1.000
_cell.length_c   1.000
_cell.angle_alpha   90.00
_cell.angle_beta   90.00
_cell.angle_gamma   90.00
#
_symmetry.space_group_name_H-M   'P 1'
#
loop_
_entity.id
_entity.type
_entity.pdbx_description
1 polymer ?
#
loop_
_entity_poly.entity_id
_entity_poly.type
_entity_poly.pdbx_seq_one_letter_code
_entity_poly.pdbx_strand_id
1 'polypeptide(L)'
;MQQLAQSYPNDLDAVTLYADALFLLEPRRGTRDLADPNVQRLHGVLESVLARDITHPGACHLYIHATESTTDPGKGPLIVLSI
;
A
#
# COMPACT_ATOMS: atom_id res chain seq x y z
N MET A 1 -2.08 14.39 2.63
CA MET A 1 -3.08 13.33 2.88
C MET A 1 -3.10 12.78 4.29
N GLN A 2 -1.97 12.74 5.03
CA GLN A 2 -1.92 12.18 6.39
C GLN A 2 -2.96 12.78 7.36
N GLN A 3 -3.08 14.11 7.43
CA GLN A 3 -4.03 14.76 8.34
C GLN A 3 -5.48 14.33 8.06
N LEU A 4 -5.86 14.20 6.78
CA LEU A 4 -7.20 13.76 6.38
C LEU A 4 -7.48 12.34 6.87
N ALA A 5 -6.55 11.40 6.62
CA ALA A 5 -6.66 10.02 7.08
C ALA A 5 -6.75 9.92 8.62
N GLN A 6 -6.07 10.83 9.34
CA GLN A 6 -6.14 10.90 10.81
C GLN A 6 -7.46 11.49 11.31
N SER A 7 -8.04 12.45 10.60
CA SER A 7 -9.35 13.03 10.93
C SER A 7 -10.51 12.06 10.60
N TYR A 8 -10.35 11.23 9.58
CA TYR A 8 -11.35 10.28 9.11
C TYR A 8 -10.79 8.85 9.05
N PRO A 9 -10.42 8.24 10.19
CA PRO A 9 -9.73 6.95 10.21
C PRO A 9 -10.60 5.75 9.79
N ASN A 10 -11.92 5.94 9.75
CA ASN A 10 -12.90 4.94 9.32
C ASN A 10 -13.28 5.06 7.84
N ASP A 11 -12.86 6.14 7.18
CA ASP A 11 -13.02 6.32 5.73
C ASP A 11 -11.85 5.62 5.04
N LEU A 12 -12.10 4.41 4.52
CA LEU A 12 -11.07 3.59 3.91
C LEU A 12 -10.54 4.21 2.61
N ASP A 13 -11.34 5.00 1.89
CA ASP A 13 -10.89 5.74 0.72
C ASP A 13 -9.91 6.86 1.12
N ALA A 14 -10.21 7.60 2.19
CA ALA A 14 -9.31 8.63 2.71
C ALA A 14 -7.96 8.05 3.19
N VAL A 15 -7.99 6.88 3.84
CA VAL A 15 -6.77 6.16 4.25
C VAL A 15 -6.01 5.63 3.03
N THR A 16 -6.71 5.09 2.03
CA THR A 16 -6.10 4.62 0.78
C THR A 16 -5.46 5.76 -0.01
N LEU A 17 -6.09 6.93 -0.09
CA LEU A 17 -5.52 8.11 -0.73
C LEU A 17 -4.27 8.63 -0.01
N TYR A 18 -4.18 8.38 1.31
CA TYR A 18 -2.94 8.62 2.03
C TYR A 18 -1.84 7.62 1.66
N ALA A 19 -2.16 6.34 1.51
CA ALA A 19 -1.23 5.34 0.99
C ALA A 19 -0.75 5.69 -0.43
N ASP A 20 -1.63 6.12 -1.32
CA ASP A 20 -1.28 6.58 -2.68
C ASP A 20 -0.28 7.76 -2.64
N ALA A 21 -0.54 8.74 -1.77
CA ALA A 21 0.37 9.87 -1.58
C ALA A 21 1.75 9.45 -1.05
N LEU A 22 1.83 8.40 -0.22
CA LEU A 22 3.13 7.82 0.19
C LEU A 22 3.79 7.10 -0.98
N PHE A 23 3.02 6.33 -1.76
CA PHE A 23 3.53 5.58 -2.91
C PHE A 23 4.16 6.49 -3.96
N LEU A 24 3.57 7.67 -4.22
CA LEU A 24 4.11 8.65 -5.17
C LEU A 24 5.45 9.26 -4.74
N LEU A 25 5.82 9.17 -3.47
CA LEU A 25 7.12 9.65 -2.96
C LEU A 25 8.22 8.59 -3.14
N GLU A 26 7.86 7.33 -3.36
CA GLU A 26 8.82 6.26 -3.56
C GLU A 26 9.49 6.37 -4.96
N PRO A 27 10.78 6.01 -5.08
CA PRO A 27 11.45 5.96 -6.37
C PRO A 27 10.72 5.03 -7.36
N ARG A 28 10.52 5.49 -8.60
CA ARG A 28 9.84 4.71 -9.64
C ARG A 28 10.67 3.58 -10.27
N ARG A 29 12.00 3.66 -10.16
CA ARG A 29 12.93 2.72 -10.81
C ARG A 29 13.75 2.01 -9.74
N GLY A 30 14.00 0.72 -9.97
CA GLY A 30 14.76 -0.13 -9.06
C GLY A 30 13.85 -0.90 -8.10
N THR A 31 14.48 -1.67 -7.23
CA THR A 31 13.80 -2.46 -6.20
C THR A 31 13.66 -1.63 -4.93
N ARG A 32 12.52 -1.74 -4.25
CA ARG A 32 12.27 -1.12 -2.94
C ARG A 32 12.85 -2.02 -1.85
N ASP A 33 13.57 -1.39 -0.93
CA ASP A 33 14.05 -2.05 0.28
C ASP A 33 12.92 -2.15 1.31
N LEU A 34 12.60 -3.35 1.75
CA LEU A 34 11.59 -3.60 2.78
C LEU A 34 12.03 -3.14 4.17
N ALA A 35 13.33 -2.86 4.37
CA ALA A 35 13.84 -2.23 5.58
C ALA A 35 13.65 -0.71 5.58
N ASP A 36 13.31 -0.09 4.45
CA ASP A 36 13.07 1.36 4.38
C ASP A 36 11.83 1.73 5.21
N PRO A 37 11.95 2.64 6.19
CA PRO A 37 10.82 3.09 7.01
C PRO A 37 9.64 3.65 6.20
N ASN A 38 9.90 4.27 5.04
CA ASN A 38 8.84 4.79 4.17
C ASN A 38 8.07 3.67 3.49
N VAL A 39 8.78 2.64 3.01
CA VAL A 39 8.18 1.43 2.43
C VAL A 39 7.36 0.69 3.49
N GLN A 40 7.90 0.50 4.70
CA GLN A 40 7.17 -0.11 5.81
C GLN A 40 5.91 0.67 6.18
N ARG A 41 5.99 2.00 6.18
CA ARG A 41 4.86 2.88 6.44
C ARG A 41 3.78 2.75 5.37
N LEU A 42 4.16 2.78 4.10
CA LEU A 42 3.25 2.58 2.97
C LEU A 42 2.51 1.24 3.09
N HIS A 43 3.26 0.14 3.29
CA HIS A 43 2.69 -1.19 3.45
C HIS A 43 1.76 -1.26 4.66
N GLY A 44 2.18 -0.73 5.82
CA GLY A 44 1.35 -0.72 7.02
C GLY A 44 0.03 0.04 6.86
N VAL A 45 0.03 1.15 6.09
CA VAL A 45 -1.22 1.87 5.78
C VAL A 45 -2.13 1.02 4.89
N LEU A 46 -1.59 0.41 3.83
CA LEU A 46 -2.37 -0.46 2.93
C LEU A 46 -2.92 -1.69 3.67
N GLU A 47 -2.10 -2.37 4.46
CA GLU A 47 -2.49 -3.52 5.26
C GLU A 47 -3.57 -3.15 6.30
N SER A 48 -3.54 -1.93 6.84
CA SER A 48 -4.59 -1.46 7.75
C SER A 48 -5.96 -1.32 7.07
N VAL A 49 -5.99 -0.98 5.78
CA VAL A 49 -7.22 -0.93 4.98
C VAL A 49 -7.66 -2.34 4.63
N LEU A 50 -6.76 -3.18 4.14
CA LEU A 50 -7.06 -4.56 3.72
C LEU A 50 -7.50 -5.47 4.87
N ALA A 51 -7.01 -5.20 6.09
CA ALA A 51 -7.48 -5.89 7.30
C ALA A 51 -8.95 -5.57 7.64
N ARG A 52 -9.49 -4.44 7.16
CA ARG A 52 -10.88 -4.01 7.37
C ARG A 52 -11.77 -4.35 6.19
N ASP A 53 -11.25 -4.19 4.98
CA ASP A 53 -11.89 -4.58 3.73
C ASP A 53 -10.85 -5.13 2.74
N ILE A 54 -10.79 -6.46 2.67
CA ILE A 54 -9.88 -7.17 1.77
C ILE A 54 -10.27 -7.03 0.29
N THR A 55 -11.46 -6.51 0.00
CA THR A 55 -11.98 -6.30 -1.37
C THR A 55 -11.83 -4.86 -1.84
N HIS A 56 -11.26 -3.97 -1.01
CA HIS A 56 -11.13 -2.55 -1.31
C HIS A 56 -10.27 -2.32 -2.56
N PRO A 57 -10.84 -1.90 -3.70
CA PRO A 57 -10.17 -1.98 -4.99
C PRO A 57 -8.91 -1.11 -5.06
N GLY A 58 -8.96 0.10 -4.50
CA GLY A 58 -7.80 1.00 -4.48
C GLY A 58 -6.65 0.50 -3.61
N ALA A 59 -6.96 -0.19 -2.50
CA ALA A 59 -5.94 -0.70 -1.59
C ALA A 59 -5.31 -1.97 -2.16
N CYS A 60 -6.13 -2.88 -2.73
CA CYS A 60 -5.65 -4.07 -3.42
C CYS A 60 -4.70 -3.71 -4.58
N HIS A 61 -5.11 -2.77 -5.43
CA HIS A 61 -4.31 -2.32 -6.57
C HIS A 61 -2.96 -1.73 -6.12
N LEU A 62 -2.97 -0.82 -5.15
CA LEU A 62 -1.73 -0.22 -4.63
C LEU A 62 -0.84 -1.24 -3.93
N TYR A 63 -1.40 -2.22 -3.21
CA TYR A 63 -0.63 -3.24 -2.50
C TYR A 63 0.10 -4.17 -3.46
N ILE A 64 -0.53 -4.56 -4.58
CA ILE A 64 0.13 -5.31 -5.65
C ILE A 64 1.35 -4.53 -6.16
N HIS A 65 1.18 -3.26 -6.55
CA HIS A 65 2.30 -2.45 -7.04
C HIS A 65 3.37 -2.17 -5.98
N ALA A 66 2.98 -2.09 -4.70
CA ALA A 66 3.89 -1.87 -3.59
C ALA A 66 4.74 -3.13 -3.29
N THR A 67 4.27 -4.31 -3.67
CA THR A 67 4.94 -5.61 -3.43
C THR A 67 5.71 -6.11 -4.65
N GLU A 68 5.25 -5.84 -5.87
CA GLU A 68 5.88 -6.25 -7.15
C GLU A 68 7.36 -5.86 -7.26
N SER A 69 7.72 -4.69 -6.75
CA SER A 69 9.09 -4.16 -6.83
C SER A 69 9.90 -4.41 -5.55
N THR A 70 9.52 -5.36 -4.70
CA THR A 70 10.26 -5.66 -3.46
C THR A 70 11.28 -6.78 -3.65
N THR A 71 12.28 -6.85 -2.77
CA THR A 71 13.33 -7.88 -2.80
C THR A 71 12.87 -9.24 -2.26
N ASP A 72 11.69 -9.33 -1.65
CA ASP A 72 11.16 -10.56 -1.04
C ASP A 72 10.00 -11.14 -1.88
N PRO A 73 10.23 -12.24 -2.62
CA PRO A 73 9.19 -12.87 -3.43
C PRO A 73 8.02 -13.43 -2.58
N GLY A 74 8.19 -13.63 -1.27
CA GLY A 74 7.15 -14.09 -0.36
C GLY A 74 6.15 -13.01 0.08
N LYS A 75 6.46 -11.73 -0.16
CA LYS A 75 5.53 -10.60 0.06
C LYS A 75 4.75 -10.22 -1.21
N GLY A 76 5.15 -10.74 -2.37
CA GLY A 76 4.29 -10.71 -3.55
C GLY A 76 3.07 -11.57 -3.28
N PRO A 77 1.83 -11.05 -3.40
CA PRO A 77 0.67 -11.87 -3.13
C PRO A 77 0.64 -13.07 -4.06
N LEU A 78 0.26 -14.23 -3.49
CA LEU A 78 -0.30 -15.42 -4.16
C LEU A 78 -1.62 -15.10 -4.91
N ILE A 79 -1.75 -13.89 -5.45
CA ILE A 79 -2.87 -13.37 -6.22
C ILE A 79 -2.28 -12.95 -7.58
N VAL A 80 -1.81 -13.95 -8.33
CA VAL A 80 -1.53 -13.80 -9.75
C VAL A 80 -2.61 -14.56 -10.50
N LEU A 81 -3.75 -13.91 -10.72
CA LEU A 81 -4.49 -13.90 -11.99
C LEU A 81 -5.82 -13.16 -11.80
N SER A 82 -6.14 -12.33 -12.80
CA SER A 82 -7.48 -11.80 -13.09
C SER A 82 -7.87 -10.47 -12.45
N ILE A 83 -7.28 -9.39 -12.95
CA ILE A 83 -8.04 -8.29 -13.58
C ILE A 83 -7.24 -7.72 -14.75
#